data_AF-A0A2I1GZI2-F1
#
_entry.id   AF-A0A2I1GZI2-F1
#
_cell.length_a   1.000
_cell.length_b   1.000
_cell.length_c   1.000
_cell.angle_alpha   90.00
_cell.angle_beta   90.00
_cell.angle_gamma   90.00
#
_symmetry.space_group_name_H-M   'P 1'
#
loop_
_entity.id
_entity.type
_entity.pdbx_description
1 polymer ?
#
loop_
_entity_poly.entity_id
_entity_poly.type
_entity_poly.pdbx_seq_one_letter_code
_entity_poly.pdbx_strand_id
1 'polypeptide(L)'
;MTSYHSQLKELKDKNDSIRTPLDNKMKLQEDLILTMKDDIIDQDWNSCIKTIEELSDNTKHIHQIMDQQMEVSNKSFSLIETVIDDLNDTRAQLNDTKTQLNNTETRVKILGTFRDYIKLFLIQKVERELGKSEWYEVKNALFEKRVLKRMGLELDERDDVVKKLGGFLFDNYNITMEEFELLLEMRDKSNKAFHDNEKSIEQAKTLLKEQFPDDLQKYKGPLSKVLNVFDKK
;
A
#
# COMPACT_ATOMS: atom_id res chain seq x y z
N MET A 1 11.17 -18.93 -6.73
CA MET A 1 10.98 -18.93 -5.26
C MET A 1 10.10 -20.10 -4.90
N THR A 2 10.59 -21.02 -4.07
CA THR A 2 9.82 -22.18 -3.58
C THR A 2 8.87 -21.69 -2.49
N SER A 3 7.56 -21.99 -2.60
CA SER A 3 6.54 -21.61 -1.61
C SER A 3 6.89 -22.17 -0.22
N TYR A 4 6.54 -21.44 0.86
CA TYR A 4 6.67 -21.92 2.25
C TYR A 4 6.05 -23.30 2.45
N HIS A 5 4.95 -23.59 1.77
CA HIS A 5 4.31 -24.89 1.82
C HIS A 5 5.21 -26.02 1.28
N SER A 6 5.95 -25.76 0.19
CA SER A 6 6.89 -26.73 -0.37
C SER A 6 8.07 -26.97 0.56
N GLN A 7 8.63 -25.90 1.13
CA GLN A 7 9.76 -25.99 2.05
C GLN A 7 9.38 -26.74 3.34
N LEU A 8 8.21 -26.45 3.90
CA LEU A 8 7.69 -27.17 5.07
C LEU A 8 7.46 -28.65 4.76
N LYS A 9 6.93 -28.97 3.58
CA LYS A 9 6.74 -30.36 3.15
C LYS A 9 8.07 -31.10 3.07
N GLU A 10 9.09 -30.50 2.46
CA GLU A 10 10.43 -31.11 2.37
C GLU A 10 11.04 -31.36 3.76
N LEU A 11 10.90 -30.41 4.70
CA LEU A 11 11.38 -30.58 6.07
C LEU A 11 10.63 -31.70 6.81
N LYS A 12 9.31 -31.81 6.59
CA LYS A 12 8.49 -32.87 7.15
C LYS A 12 8.90 -34.24 6.61
N ASP A 13 9.04 -34.37 5.30
CA ASP A 13 9.45 -35.62 4.65
C ASP A 13 10.84 -36.06 5.15
N LYS A 14 11.78 -35.12 5.34
CA LYS A 14 13.09 -35.39 5.95
C LYS A 14 12.97 -35.84 7.40
N ASN A 15 12.18 -35.16 8.23
CA ASN A 15 11.98 -35.54 9.61
C ASN A 15 11.38 -36.95 9.74
N ASP A 16 10.40 -37.27 8.90
CA ASP A 16 9.78 -38.61 8.88
C ASP A 16 10.80 -39.68 8.46
N SER A 17 11.71 -39.38 7.52
CA SER A 17 12.76 -40.30 7.09
C SER A 17 13.83 -40.58 8.16
N ILE A 18 14.03 -39.66 9.12
CA ILE A 18 15.00 -39.77 10.22
C ILE A 18 14.45 -40.62 11.37
N ARG A 19 13.14 -40.54 11.62
CA ARG A 19 12.49 -41.13 12.78
C ARG A 19 12.67 -42.66 12.86
N THR A 20 12.35 -43.37 11.78
CA THR A 20 12.41 -44.83 11.77
C THR A 20 13.84 -45.38 11.97
N PRO A 21 14.88 -44.85 11.29
CA PRO A 21 16.27 -45.20 11.60
C PRO A 21 16.65 -44.97 13.07
N LEU A 22 16.24 -43.83 13.65
CA LEU A 22 16.54 -43.52 15.06
C LEU A 22 15.92 -44.55 16.01
N ASP A 23 14.62 -44.81 15.84
CA ASP A 23 13.88 -45.78 16.66
C ASP A 23 14.51 -47.18 16.59
N ASN A 24 14.93 -47.61 15.39
CA ASN A 24 15.61 -48.90 15.20
C ASN A 24 16.98 -48.94 15.89
N LYS A 25 17.75 -47.86 15.79
CA LYS A 25 19.07 -47.76 16.41
C LYS A 25 18.99 -47.73 17.94
N MET A 26 17.98 -47.05 18.48
CA MET A 26 17.70 -47.06 19.92
C MET A 26 17.34 -48.46 20.42
N LYS A 27 16.47 -49.19 19.71
CA LYS A 27 16.14 -50.58 20.07
C LYS A 27 17.36 -51.49 20.04
N LEU A 28 18.18 -51.40 18.99
CA LEU A 28 19.42 -52.17 18.90
C LEU A 28 20.36 -51.84 20.06
N GLN A 29 20.42 -50.58 20.50
CA GLN A 29 21.20 -50.20 21.67
C GLN A 29 20.73 -50.91 22.94
N GLU A 30 19.41 -50.99 23.16
CA GLU A 30 18.82 -51.69 24.30
C GLU A 30 19.11 -53.20 24.25
N ASP A 31 18.96 -53.82 23.08
CA ASP A 31 19.24 -55.24 22.87
C ASP A 31 20.72 -55.58 23.15
N LEU A 32 21.65 -54.78 22.63
CA LEU A 32 23.08 -54.96 22.86
C LEU A 32 23.46 -54.81 24.35
N ILE A 33 22.79 -53.92 25.09
CA ILE A 33 22.98 -53.79 26.54
C ILE A 33 22.55 -55.07 27.27
N LEU A 34 21.48 -55.73 26.82
CA LEU A 34 21.03 -57.01 27.39
C LEU A 34 22.04 -58.13 27.04
N THR A 35 22.46 -58.24 25.79
CA THR A 35 23.48 -59.21 25.37
C THR A 35 24.77 -59.06 26.17
N MET A 36 25.26 -57.83 26.37
CA MET A 36 26.46 -57.58 27.16
C MET A 36 26.32 -58.05 28.61
N LYS A 37 25.12 -57.91 29.21
CA LYS A 37 24.87 -58.41 30.57
C LYS A 37 24.95 -59.93 30.62
N ASP A 38 24.36 -60.61 29.63
CA ASP A 38 24.41 -62.07 29.54
C ASP A 38 25.85 -62.56 29.32
N ASP A 39 26.61 -61.93 28.41
CA ASP A 39 28.03 -62.22 28.17
C ASP A 39 28.87 -62.12 29.46
N ILE A 40 28.60 -61.12 30.31
CA ILE A 40 29.28 -60.92 31.59
C ILE A 40 28.92 -62.03 32.59
N ILE A 41 27.64 -62.41 32.66
CA ILE A 41 27.17 -63.47 33.55
C ILE A 41 27.81 -64.81 33.17
N ASP A 42 27.87 -65.09 31.87
CA ASP A 42 28.43 -66.31 31.30
C ASP A 42 29.97 -66.30 31.27
N GLN A 43 30.60 -65.18 31.62
CA GLN A 43 32.04 -64.95 31.61
C GLN A 43 32.68 -65.11 30.20
N ASP A 44 31.90 -64.88 29.14
CA ASP A 44 32.39 -64.85 27.77
C ASP A 44 32.95 -63.45 27.43
N TRP A 45 34.19 -63.22 27.83
CA TRP A 45 34.87 -61.93 27.62
C TRP A 45 35.08 -61.59 26.14
N ASN A 46 35.21 -62.59 25.26
CA ASN A 46 35.38 -62.33 23.83
C ASN A 46 34.07 -61.81 23.22
N SER A 47 32.94 -62.42 23.58
CA SER A 47 31.61 -61.92 23.20
C SER A 47 31.38 -60.52 23.76
N CYS A 48 31.70 -60.30 25.04
CA CYS A 48 31.56 -59.00 25.69
C CYS A 48 32.35 -57.88 24.98
N ILE A 49 33.60 -58.12 24.59
CA ILE A 49 34.41 -57.14 23.83
C ILE A 49 33.73 -56.79 22.50
N LYS A 50 33.22 -57.79 21.78
CA LYS A 50 32.53 -57.57 20.50
C LYS A 50 31.23 -56.77 20.71
N THR A 51 30.45 -57.09 21.74
CA THR A 51 29.22 -56.35 22.09
C THR A 51 29.53 -54.88 22.42
N ILE A 52 30.66 -54.60 23.10
CA ILE A 52 31.11 -53.23 23.38
C ILE A 52 31.47 -52.47 22.09
N GLU A 53 32.15 -53.11 21.15
CA GLU A 53 32.46 -52.51 19.84
C GLU A 53 31.18 -52.16 19.08
N GLU A 54 30.22 -53.10 19.03
CA GLU A 54 28.92 -52.89 18.39
C GLU A 54 28.11 -51.76 19.08
N LEU A 55 28.13 -51.67 20.41
CA LEU A 55 27.54 -50.56 21.18
C LEU A 55 28.19 -49.22 20.81
N SER A 56 29.52 -49.18 20.71
CA SER A 56 30.26 -47.97 20.35
C SER A 56 29.88 -47.47 18.96
N ASP A 57 29.83 -48.37 17.99
CA ASP A 57 29.48 -48.02 16.61
C ASP A 57 28.00 -47.64 16.48
N ASN A 58 27.11 -48.35 17.16
CA ASN A 58 25.69 -47.99 17.19
C ASN A 58 25.47 -46.61 17.84
N THR A 59 26.22 -46.29 18.90
CA THR A 59 26.19 -44.96 19.55
C THR A 59 26.63 -43.85 18.60
N LYS A 60 27.70 -44.06 17.82
CA LYS A 60 28.13 -43.08 16.79
C LYS A 60 27.04 -42.83 15.76
N HIS A 61 26.35 -43.89 15.31
CA HIS A 61 25.24 -43.76 14.38
C HIS A 61 24.05 -43.00 14.97
N ILE A 62 23.70 -43.25 16.24
CA ILE A 62 22.65 -42.49 16.93
C ILE A 62 23.01 -41.01 16.96
N HIS A 63 24.24 -40.66 17.31
CA HIS A 63 24.70 -39.27 17.30
C HIS A 63 24.57 -38.62 15.92
N GLN A 64 24.99 -39.31 14.85
CA GLN A 64 24.86 -38.80 13.48
C GLN A 64 23.39 -38.54 13.10
N ILE A 65 22.48 -39.43 13.49
CA ILE A 65 21.04 -39.27 13.22
C ILE A 65 20.47 -38.09 14.03
N MET A 66 20.89 -37.93 15.29
CA MET A 66 20.51 -36.78 16.12
C MET A 66 21.02 -35.45 15.54
N ASP A 67 22.24 -35.40 15.00
CA ASP A 67 22.77 -34.21 14.35
C ASP A 67 21.92 -33.81 13.13
N GLN A 68 21.51 -34.79 12.31
CA GLN A 68 20.59 -34.56 11.21
C GLN A 68 19.22 -34.06 11.68
N GLN A 69 18.70 -34.61 12.77
CA GLN A 69 17.42 -34.16 13.36
C GLN A 69 17.51 -32.72 13.87
N MET A 70 18.64 -32.35 14.47
CA MET A 70 18.91 -30.98 14.92
C MET A 70 18.98 -30.02 13.73
N GLU A 71 19.60 -30.43 12.63
CA GLU A 71 19.63 -29.63 11.40
C GLU A 71 18.22 -29.37 10.83
N VAL A 72 17.36 -30.41 10.78
CA VAL A 72 15.96 -30.26 10.34
C VAL A 72 15.17 -29.34 11.29
N SER A 73 15.38 -29.46 12.60
CA SER A 73 14.76 -28.57 13.59
C SER A 73 15.17 -27.12 13.39
N ASN A 74 16.46 -26.83 13.25
CA ASN A 74 16.97 -25.48 13.03
C ASN A 74 16.42 -24.85 11.74
N LYS A 75 16.36 -25.63 10.65
CA LYS A 75 15.75 -25.18 9.39
C LYS A 75 14.26 -24.92 9.54
N SER A 76 13.56 -25.71 10.34
CA SER A 76 12.14 -25.51 10.63
C SER A 76 11.90 -24.22 11.43
N PHE A 77 12.72 -23.93 12.43
CA PHE A 77 12.64 -22.67 13.19
C PHE A 77 12.91 -21.45 12.30
N SER A 78 13.95 -21.50 11.46
CA SER A 78 14.25 -20.42 10.52
C SER A 78 13.10 -20.17 9.53
N LEU A 79 12.45 -21.23 9.03
CA LEU A 79 11.27 -21.09 8.19
C LEU A 79 10.09 -20.45 8.94
N ILE A 80 9.87 -20.83 10.20
CA ILE A 80 8.82 -20.26 11.05
C ILE A 80 9.07 -18.77 11.31
N GLU A 81 10.29 -18.37 11.65
CA GLU A 81 10.68 -16.96 11.83
C GLU A 81 10.38 -16.15 10.57
N THR A 82 10.80 -16.66 9.40
CA THR A 82 10.55 -16.01 8.11
C THR A 82 9.03 -15.83 7.85
N VAL A 83 8.22 -16.85 8.13
CA VAL A 83 6.76 -16.77 7.97
C VAL A 83 6.15 -15.76 8.95
N ILE A 84 6.66 -15.67 10.18
CA ILE A 84 6.19 -14.70 11.19
C ILE A 84 6.48 -13.27 10.73
N ASP A 85 7.68 -13.02 10.20
CA ASP A 85 8.08 -11.71 9.68
C ASP A 85 7.17 -11.27 8.52
N ASP A 86 6.95 -12.14 7.54
CA ASP A 86 6.04 -11.87 6.41
C ASP A 86 4.59 -11.60 6.86
N LEU A 87 4.12 -12.31 7.89
CA LEU A 87 2.79 -12.09 8.46
C LEU A 87 2.69 -10.73 9.17
N ASN A 88 3.74 -10.32 9.88
CA ASN A 88 3.80 -9.01 10.52
C ASN A 88 3.81 -7.88 9.49
N ASP A 89 4.58 -8.02 8.41
CA ASP A 89 4.62 -7.06 7.30
C ASP A 89 3.26 -6.96 6.61
N THR A 90 2.63 -8.10 6.31
CA THR A 90 1.29 -8.14 5.71
C THR A 90 0.26 -7.45 6.62
N ARG A 91 0.35 -7.67 7.94
CA ARG A 91 -0.53 -7.04 8.92
C ARG A 91 -0.33 -5.52 8.98
N ALA A 92 0.90 -5.04 8.89
CA ALA A 92 1.20 -3.61 8.83
C ALA A 92 0.59 -2.97 7.59
N GLN A 93 0.80 -3.56 6.41
CA GLN A 93 0.21 -3.10 5.14
C GLN A 93 -1.32 -3.07 5.17
N LEU A 94 -1.95 -4.09 5.80
CA LEU A 94 -3.40 -4.14 5.94
C LEU A 94 -3.93 -3.00 6.81
N ASN A 95 -3.25 -2.68 7.92
CA ASN A 95 -3.63 -1.56 8.78
C ASN A 95 -3.50 -0.21 8.08
N ASP A 96 -2.44 -0.01 7.31
CA ASP A 96 -2.24 1.20 6.52
C ASP A 96 -3.33 1.34 5.46
N THR A 97 -3.62 0.26 4.72
CA THR A 97 -4.69 0.23 3.72
C THR A 97 -6.05 0.54 4.34
N LYS A 98 -6.36 -0.04 5.50
CA LYS A 98 -7.60 0.24 6.24
C LYS A 98 -7.71 1.70 6.64
N THR A 99 -6.61 2.31 7.08
CA THR A 99 -6.56 3.73 7.45
C THR A 99 -6.79 4.63 6.23
N GLN A 100 -6.13 4.32 5.11
CA GLN A 100 -6.31 5.04 3.85
C GLN A 100 -7.73 4.93 3.31
N LEU A 101 -8.34 3.74 3.42
CA LEU A 101 -9.72 3.50 3.00
C LEU A 101 -10.70 4.34 3.84
N ASN A 102 -10.58 4.30 5.16
CA ASN A 102 -11.43 5.11 6.06
C ASN A 102 -11.30 6.62 5.77
N ASN A 103 -10.07 7.09 5.53
CA ASN A 103 -9.82 8.48 5.17
C ASN A 103 -10.44 8.83 3.81
N THR A 104 -10.36 7.93 2.84
CA THR A 104 -10.95 8.11 1.51
C THR A 104 -12.46 8.13 1.58
N GLU A 105 -13.08 7.19 2.30
CA GLU A 105 -14.52 7.12 2.51
C GLU A 105 -15.03 8.40 3.18
N THR A 106 -14.38 8.83 4.26
CA THR A 106 -14.71 10.06 4.98
C THR A 106 -14.58 11.28 4.05
N ARG A 107 -13.49 11.37 3.28
CA ARG A 107 -13.26 12.45 2.32
C ARG A 107 -14.34 12.47 1.24
N VAL A 108 -14.67 11.32 0.65
CA VAL A 108 -15.72 11.20 -0.37
C VAL A 108 -17.08 11.64 0.19
N LYS A 109 -17.42 11.21 1.40
CA LYS A 109 -18.69 11.59 2.06
C LYS A 109 -18.75 13.10 2.31
N ILE A 110 -17.69 13.69 2.86
CA ILE A 110 -17.59 15.13 3.11
C ILE A 110 -17.67 15.91 1.79
N LEU A 111 -16.83 15.57 0.82
CA LEU A 111 -16.79 16.25 -0.47
C LEU A 111 -18.10 16.13 -1.24
N GLY A 112 -18.77 14.98 -1.20
CA GLY A 112 -20.08 14.80 -1.83
C GLY A 112 -21.16 15.66 -1.15
N THR A 113 -21.31 15.50 0.17
CA THR A 113 -22.35 16.17 0.96
C THR A 113 -22.24 17.68 0.85
N PHE A 114 -21.07 18.24 1.19
CA PHE A 114 -20.90 19.69 1.25
C PHE A 114 -20.82 20.34 -0.12
N ARG A 115 -20.37 19.63 -1.18
CA ARG A 115 -20.46 20.16 -2.56
C ARG A 115 -21.90 20.49 -2.90
N ASP A 116 -22.84 19.64 -2.53
CA ASP A 116 -24.25 19.84 -2.85
C ASP A 116 -24.83 21.03 -2.08
N TYR A 117 -24.49 21.19 -0.79
CA TYR A 117 -24.85 22.39 -0.02
C TYR A 117 -24.23 23.67 -0.57
N ILE A 118 -22.95 23.65 -0.96
CA ILE A 118 -22.28 24.82 -1.57
C ILE A 118 -22.96 25.17 -2.89
N LYS A 119 -23.31 24.18 -3.72
CA LYS A 119 -24.05 24.40 -4.96
C LYS A 119 -25.41 25.05 -4.70
N LEU A 120 -26.14 24.59 -3.68
CA LEU A 120 -27.41 25.18 -3.29
C LEU A 120 -27.25 26.61 -2.80
N PHE A 121 -26.24 26.90 -1.97
CA PHE A 121 -25.93 28.26 -1.52
C PHE A 121 -25.64 29.18 -2.70
N LEU A 122 -24.76 28.77 -3.62
CA LEU A 122 -24.40 29.57 -4.79
C LEU A 122 -25.61 29.87 -5.69
N ILE A 123 -26.48 28.90 -5.93
CA ILE A 123 -27.64 29.09 -6.82
C ILE A 123 -28.76 29.87 -6.13
N GLN A 124 -29.11 29.48 -4.89
CA GLN A 124 -30.32 29.98 -4.23
C GLN A 124 -30.12 31.28 -3.48
N LYS A 125 -28.89 31.56 -3.02
CA LYS A 125 -28.56 32.75 -2.23
C LYS A 125 -27.77 33.74 -3.06
N VAL A 126 -26.62 33.33 -3.61
CA VAL A 126 -25.72 34.23 -4.33
C VAL A 126 -26.29 34.63 -5.70
N GLU A 127 -26.51 33.68 -6.61
CA GLU A 127 -26.99 33.94 -7.97
C GLU A 127 -28.39 34.57 -8.01
N ARG A 128 -29.28 34.18 -7.09
CA ARG A 128 -30.64 34.72 -7.03
C ARG A 128 -30.65 36.19 -6.59
N GLU A 129 -29.81 36.56 -5.63
CA GLU A 129 -29.80 37.92 -5.05
C GLU A 129 -29.00 38.91 -5.91
N LEU A 130 -27.87 38.47 -6.48
CA LEU A 130 -27.08 39.26 -7.44
C LEU A 130 -27.71 39.27 -8.85
N GLY A 131 -28.50 38.26 -9.19
CA GLY A 131 -28.99 38.07 -10.55
C GLY A 131 -27.95 37.41 -11.46
N LYS A 132 -28.46 36.77 -12.53
CA LYS A 132 -27.66 35.90 -13.40
C LYS A 132 -26.49 36.58 -14.11
N SER A 133 -26.68 37.83 -14.55
CA SER A 133 -25.65 38.56 -15.30
C SER A 133 -24.48 38.94 -14.40
N GLU A 134 -24.75 39.51 -13.24
CA GLU A 134 -23.72 39.91 -12.27
C GLU A 134 -23.01 38.69 -11.69
N TRP A 135 -23.73 37.61 -11.41
CA TRP A 135 -23.13 36.34 -11.00
C TRP A 135 -22.21 35.75 -12.08
N TYR A 136 -22.56 35.88 -13.36
CA TYR A 136 -21.71 35.43 -14.46
C TYR A 136 -20.38 36.21 -14.51
N GLU A 137 -20.43 37.54 -14.34
CA GLU A 137 -19.24 38.39 -14.27
C GLU A 137 -18.35 38.04 -13.07
N VAL A 138 -18.96 37.88 -11.90
CA VAL A 138 -18.27 37.45 -10.66
C VAL A 138 -17.57 36.10 -10.89
N LYS A 139 -18.29 35.12 -11.45
CA LYS A 139 -17.74 33.80 -11.70
C LYS A 139 -16.54 33.84 -12.65
N ASN A 140 -16.62 34.65 -13.71
CA ASN A 140 -15.50 34.83 -14.65
C ASN A 140 -14.31 35.52 -13.98
N ALA A 141 -14.54 36.59 -13.22
CA ALA A 141 -13.47 37.29 -12.48
C ALA A 141 -12.75 36.36 -11.49
N LEU A 142 -13.50 35.53 -10.75
CA LEU A 142 -12.92 34.55 -9.84
C LEU A 142 -12.16 33.43 -10.56
N PHE A 143 -12.64 32.99 -11.72
CA PHE A 143 -11.96 31.99 -12.54
C PHE A 143 -10.63 32.53 -13.08
N GLU A 144 -10.64 33.72 -13.69
CA GLU A 144 -9.45 34.40 -14.19
C GLU A 144 -8.44 34.61 -13.06
N LYS A 145 -8.89 35.06 -11.88
CA LYS A 145 -8.05 35.21 -10.68
C LYS A 145 -7.30 33.93 -10.33
N ARG A 146 -7.97 32.79 -10.37
CA ARG A 146 -7.32 31.49 -10.07
C ARG A 146 -6.40 31.01 -11.18
N VAL A 147 -6.72 31.26 -12.44
CA VAL A 147 -5.86 30.90 -13.57
C VAL A 147 -4.56 31.69 -13.51
N LEU A 148 -4.65 33.01 -13.31
CA LEU A 148 -3.49 33.91 -13.23
C LEU A 148 -2.62 33.61 -12.01
N LYS A 149 -3.23 33.38 -10.83
CA LYS A 149 -2.50 32.95 -9.63
C LYS A 149 -1.73 31.64 -9.85
N ARG A 150 -2.31 30.66 -10.56
CA ARG A 150 -1.63 29.40 -10.91
C ARG A 150 -0.49 29.59 -11.91
N MET A 151 -0.54 30.64 -12.72
CA MET A 151 0.49 31.01 -13.69
C MET A 151 1.58 31.91 -13.10
N GLY A 152 1.50 32.28 -11.80
CA GLY A 152 2.45 33.20 -11.17
C GLY A 152 2.30 34.65 -11.62
N LEU A 153 1.09 35.04 -12.07
CA LEU A 153 0.79 36.37 -12.60
C LEU A 153 -0.10 37.14 -11.62
N GLU A 154 0.25 38.39 -11.36
CA GLU A 154 -0.59 39.29 -10.56
C GLU A 154 -1.72 39.92 -11.39
N LEU A 155 -2.80 40.26 -10.70
CA LEU A 155 -4.02 40.88 -11.22
C LEU A 155 -4.08 42.30 -10.69
N ASP A 156 -4.22 43.28 -11.58
CA ASP A 156 -4.37 44.70 -11.19
C ASP A 156 -5.80 45.25 -11.45
N GLU A 157 -6.66 44.60 -12.25
CA GLU A 157 -7.81 45.32 -12.87
C GLU A 157 -9.24 44.75 -12.67
N ARG A 158 -9.50 43.81 -11.76
CA ARG A 158 -10.88 43.27 -11.51
C ARG A 158 -11.31 43.29 -10.05
N ASP A 159 -10.71 44.18 -9.27
CA ASP A 159 -10.88 44.24 -7.82
C ASP A 159 -12.30 44.69 -7.40
N ASP A 160 -12.97 45.51 -8.21
CA ASP A 160 -14.25 46.13 -7.83
C ASP A 160 -15.43 45.13 -7.80
N VAL A 161 -15.52 44.23 -8.78
CA VAL A 161 -16.58 43.21 -8.84
C VAL A 161 -16.40 42.19 -7.72
N VAL A 162 -15.16 41.81 -7.41
CA VAL A 162 -14.83 40.89 -6.32
C VAL A 162 -15.04 41.55 -4.96
N LYS A 163 -14.69 42.84 -4.79
CA LYS A 163 -14.97 43.62 -3.57
C LYS A 163 -16.47 43.76 -3.32
N LYS A 164 -17.27 44.03 -4.35
CA LYS A 164 -18.74 44.09 -4.24
C LYS A 164 -19.32 42.76 -3.77
N LEU A 165 -18.86 41.64 -4.35
CA LEU A 165 -19.24 40.32 -3.87
C LEU A 165 -18.83 40.11 -2.41
N GLY A 166 -17.60 40.49 -2.05
CA GLY A 166 -17.09 40.39 -0.68
C GLY A 166 -17.95 41.13 0.33
N GLY A 167 -18.35 42.38 0.02
CA GLY A 167 -19.27 43.16 0.85
C GLY A 167 -20.64 42.48 0.98
N PHE A 168 -21.23 42.06 -0.14
CA PHE A 168 -22.50 41.33 -0.14
C PHE A 168 -22.47 40.06 0.71
N LEU A 169 -21.41 39.25 0.60
CA LEU A 169 -21.26 38.00 1.36
C LEU A 169 -21.09 38.27 2.86
N PHE A 170 -20.32 39.29 3.22
CA PHE A 170 -20.09 39.65 4.61
C PHE A 170 -21.37 40.22 5.24
N ASP A 171 -22.04 41.15 4.57
CA ASP A 171 -23.22 41.84 5.12
C ASP A 171 -24.44 40.90 5.27
N ASN A 172 -24.64 39.96 4.35
CA ASN A 172 -25.82 39.09 4.35
C ASN A 172 -25.59 37.72 5.02
N TYR A 173 -24.34 37.23 5.03
CA TYR A 173 -24.04 35.87 5.48
C TYR A 173 -22.87 35.80 6.48
N ASN A 174 -22.22 36.92 6.78
CA ASN A 174 -21.01 36.98 7.59
C ASN A 174 -19.91 36.03 7.06
N ILE A 175 -19.78 35.95 5.74
CA ILE A 175 -18.78 35.14 5.05
C ILE A 175 -17.75 36.09 4.45
N THR A 176 -16.49 35.93 4.85
CA THR A 176 -15.38 36.67 4.24
C THR A 176 -15.06 36.16 2.84
N MET A 177 -14.38 36.98 2.04
CA MET A 177 -13.96 36.56 0.71
C MET A 177 -13.01 35.35 0.75
N GLU A 178 -12.16 35.25 1.79
CA GLU A 178 -11.25 34.12 2.00
C GLU A 178 -12.01 32.82 2.28
N GLU A 179 -12.99 32.85 3.18
CA GLU A 179 -13.87 31.71 3.47
C GLU A 179 -14.68 31.29 2.24
N PHE A 180 -15.18 32.27 1.47
CA PHE A 180 -15.88 31.98 0.22
C PHE A 180 -14.99 31.32 -0.83
N GLU A 181 -13.73 31.76 -0.97
CA GLU A 181 -12.74 31.11 -1.81
C GLU A 181 -12.50 29.65 -1.37
N LEU A 182 -12.45 29.37 -0.07
CA LEU A 182 -12.35 28.00 0.47
C LEU A 182 -13.55 27.13 0.11
N LEU A 183 -14.79 27.67 0.14
CA LEU A 183 -15.99 26.94 -0.28
C LEU A 183 -15.91 26.57 -1.77
N LEU A 184 -15.49 27.50 -2.62
CA LEU A 184 -15.34 27.21 -4.04
C LEU A 184 -14.22 26.21 -4.30
N GLU A 185 -13.11 26.29 -3.57
CA GLU A 185 -12.03 25.32 -3.65
C GLU A 185 -12.48 23.92 -3.24
N MET A 186 -13.25 23.79 -2.15
CA MET A 186 -13.81 22.51 -1.70
C MET A 186 -14.71 21.88 -2.77
N ARG A 187 -15.62 22.68 -3.36
CA ARG A 187 -16.49 22.23 -4.45
C ARG A 187 -15.67 21.74 -5.65
N ASP A 188 -14.62 22.46 -6.01
CA ASP A 188 -13.77 22.09 -7.15
C ASP A 188 -12.90 20.86 -6.83
N LYS A 189 -12.41 20.73 -5.59
CA LYS A 189 -11.74 19.50 -5.09
C LYS A 189 -12.67 18.29 -5.12
N SER A 190 -13.94 18.46 -4.78
CA SER A 190 -14.97 17.44 -4.94
C SER A 190 -15.11 17.06 -6.41
N ASN A 191 -15.33 18.03 -7.30
CA ASN A 191 -15.43 17.77 -8.74
C ASN A 191 -14.20 17.05 -9.29
N LYS A 192 -12.98 17.40 -8.86
CA LYS A 192 -11.75 16.68 -9.26
C LYS A 192 -11.67 15.25 -8.72
N ALA A 193 -12.09 15.03 -7.47
CA ALA A 193 -12.11 13.69 -6.87
C ALA A 193 -13.10 12.74 -7.54
N PHE A 194 -14.11 13.27 -8.25
CA PHE A 194 -15.09 12.49 -9.01
C PHE A 194 -14.92 12.59 -10.54
N HIS A 195 -14.14 13.55 -11.03
CA HIS A 195 -13.81 13.76 -12.45
C HIS A 195 -12.35 14.24 -12.60
N ASP A 196 -11.48 13.33 -13.04
CA ASP A 196 -10.04 13.53 -13.10
C ASP A 196 -9.60 14.39 -14.30
N ASN A 197 -9.81 15.71 -14.27
CA ASN A 197 -9.67 16.54 -15.50
C ASN A 197 -8.95 17.88 -15.38
N GLU A 198 -8.27 18.23 -14.29
CA GLU A 198 -7.47 19.47 -14.26
C GLU A 198 -5.97 19.18 -14.13
N LYS A 199 -5.30 19.16 -15.29
CA LYS A 199 -3.85 19.06 -15.43
C LYS A 199 -3.24 20.46 -15.61
N SER A 200 -2.06 20.71 -15.04
CA SER A 200 -1.30 21.96 -15.26
C SER A 200 -0.88 22.11 -16.73
N ILE A 201 -0.46 23.31 -17.15
CA ILE A 201 0.08 23.52 -18.51
C ILE A 201 1.26 22.59 -18.78
N GLU A 202 2.15 22.38 -17.81
CA GLU A 202 3.28 21.48 -17.98
C GLU A 202 2.89 20.01 -18.03
N GLN A 203 1.87 19.60 -17.27
CA GLN A 203 1.28 18.27 -17.40
C GLN A 203 0.57 18.10 -18.76
N ALA A 204 -0.10 19.14 -19.26
CA ALA A 204 -0.75 19.13 -20.57
C ALA A 204 0.27 19.10 -21.72
N LYS A 205 1.39 19.82 -21.61
CA LYS A 205 2.51 19.74 -22.56
C LYS A 205 3.18 18.36 -22.53
N THR A 206 3.31 17.76 -21.35
CA THR A 206 3.87 16.40 -21.20
C THR A 206 2.96 15.38 -21.89
N LEU A 207 1.64 15.47 -21.71
CA LEU A 207 0.68 14.64 -22.45
C LEU A 207 0.76 14.85 -23.96
N LEU A 208 0.95 16.09 -24.44
CA LEU A 208 1.17 16.34 -25.87
C LEU A 208 2.42 15.66 -26.41
N LYS A 209 3.42 15.36 -25.57
CA LYS A 209 4.62 14.61 -25.98
C LYS A 209 4.34 13.10 -26.04
N GLU A 210 3.35 12.59 -25.32
CA GLU A 210 2.92 11.19 -25.38
C GLU A 210 2.28 10.84 -26.74
N GLN A 211 2.18 9.55 -27.02
CA GLN A 211 1.55 9.04 -28.23
C GLN A 211 0.02 9.17 -28.08
N PHE A 212 -0.59 9.97 -28.96
CA PHE A 212 -2.04 10.11 -28.99
C PHE A 212 -2.65 8.87 -29.64
N PRO A 213 -3.84 8.42 -29.19
CA PRO A 213 -4.67 7.50 -29.95
C PRO A 213 -4.88 8.00 -31.38
N ASP A 214 -4.94 7.10 -32.35
CA ASP A 214 -4.98 7.43 -33.79
C ASP A 214 -6.16 8.33 -34.15
N ASP A 215 -7.31 8.15 -33.51
CA ASP A 215 -8.53 8.94 -33.71
C ASP A 215 -8.42 10.39 -33.17
N LEU A 216 -7.48 10.63 -32.25
CA LEU A 216 -7.25 11.92 -31.61
C LEU A 216 -6.00 12.65 -32.14
N GLN A 217 -5.19 12.00 -32.97
CA GLN A 217 -3.92 12.53 -33.47
C GLN A 217 -4.08 13.90 -34.19
N LYS A 218 -5.20 14.10 -34.87
CA LYS A 218 -5.56 15.36 -35.56
C LYS A 218 -5.66 16.59 -34.64
N TYR A 219 -5.87 16.40 -33.33
CA TYR A 219 -5.99 17.49 -32.36
C TYR A 219 -4.65 17.94 -31.76
N LYS A 220 -3.58 17.15 -31.92
CA LYS A 220 -2.27 17.41 -31.31
C LYS A 220 -1.66 18.75 -31.76
N GLY A 221 -1.76 19.07 -33.04
CA GLY A 221 -1.26 20.32 -33.62
C GLY A 221 -1.97 21.58 -33.08
N PRO A 222 -3.32 21.66 -33.16
CA PRO A 222 -4.09 22.74 -32.56
C PRO A 222 -3.83 22.92 -31.06
N LEU A 223 -3.80 21.84 -30.28
CA LEU A 223 -3.56 21.89 -28.84
C LEU A 223 -2.18 22.44 -28.49
N SER A 224 -1.13 22.06 -29.24
CA SER A 224 0.21 22.61 -29.05
C SER A 224 0.26 24.13 -29.29
N LYS A 225 -0.42 24.63 -30.32
CA LYS A 225 -0.50 26.08 -30.58
C LYS A 225 -1.17 26.82 -29.42
N VAL A 226 -2.26 26.28 -28.89
CA VAL A 226 -2.98 26.87 -27.74
C VAL A 226 -2.11 26.92 -26.50
N LEU A 227 -1.40 25.84 -26.16
CA LEU A 227 -0.51 25.82 -25.00
C LEU A 227 0.65 26.81 -25.12
N ASN A 228 1.21 27.00 -26.32
CA ASN A 228 2.29 27.95 -26.57
C ASN A 228 1.87 29.43 -26.46
N VAL A 229 0.58 29.75 -26.53
CA VAL A 229 0.10 31.13 -26.27
C VAL A 229 0.33 31.52 -24.81
N PHE A 230 0.22 30.56 -23.90
CA PHE A 230 0.42 30.78 -22.46
C PHE A 230 1.89 30.82 -22.04
N ASP A 231 2.83 30.49 -22.94
CA ASP A 231 4.27 30.60 -22.72
C ASP A 231 4.85 31.96 -23.11
N LYS A 232 4.11 32.77 -23.89
CA LYS A 232 4.56 34.11 -24.28
C LYS A 232 4.16 35.13 -23.22
N LYS A 233 4.96 35.19 -22.17
CA LYS A 233 5.12 36.39 -21.34
C LYS A 233 6.59 36.74 -21.24
#